data_AF-A0A2E3UI75-F1
#
_entry.id   AF-A0A2E3UI75-F1
#
_cell.length_a   1.000
_cell.length_b   1.000
_cell.length_c   1.000
_cell.angle_alpha   90.00
_cell.angle_beta   90.00
_cell.angle_gamma   90.00
#
_symmetry.space_group_name_H-M   'P 1'
#
loop_
_entity.id
_entity.type
_entity.pdbx_description
1 polymer ?
#
loop_
_entity_poly.entity_id
_entity_poly.type
_entity_poly.pdbx_seq_one_letter_code
_entity_poly.pdbx_strand_id
1 'polypeptide(L)'
;MDMIGDQDFADGTAPLWVTDFEAASAGDPAPFNIFVGSDPFRTFGSVEYSHAFSLNGAAPVSASIEIGIFDHDSPAFNPVDTLDIYFDGILQDDTVWRGASGALPSAVTVRSMFVDPALLSDGVLEVGIFAVATGDRRFRGNGIGVDFSKLTINTAAVPLPAGAPLLIGALGLLGFVRKRRRG
;
A
#
# COMPACT_ATOMS: atom_id res chain seq x y z
N MET A 1 9.90 -3.00 3.15
CA MET A 1 8.57 -3.53 2.80
C MET A 1 7.78 -3.53 4.09
N ASP A 2 6.58 -2.99 4.04
CA ASP A 2 5.63 -2.94 5.14
C ASP A 2 4.29 -3.49 4.63
N MET A 3 3.57 -4.25 5.46
CA MET A 3 2.32 -4.90 5.10
C MET A 3 1.34 -4.80 6.26
N ILE A 4 0.11 -4.42 5.97
CA ILE A 4 -0.99 -4.29 6.93
C ILE A 4 -2.19 -5.07 6.39
N GLY A 5 -2.79 -5.89 7.25
CA GLY A 5 -3.69 -6.96 6.85
C GLY A 5 -2.92 -8.15 6.26
N ASP A 6 -3.47 -9.35 6.43
CA ASP A 6 -3.04 -10.52 5.69
C ASP A 6 -3.71 -10.53 4.29
N GLN A 7 -3.01 -11.06 3.27
CA GLN A 7 -3.64 -11.25 1.97
C GLN A 7 -4.48 -12.54 2.02
N ASP A 8 -5.78 -12.41 2.29
CA ASP A 8 -6.68 -13.55 2.37
C ASP A 8 -7.23 -13.97 1.01
N PHE A 9 -7.28 -13.04 0.07
CA PHE A 9 -7.85 -13.26 -1.24
C PHE A 9 -6.84 -13.01 -2.37
N ALA A 10 -6.88 -13.88 -3.38
CA ALA A 10 -6.09 -13.70 -4.59
C ALA A 10 -6.79 -12.70 -5.53
N ASP A 11 -6.03 -12.14 -6.46
CA ASP A 11 -6.61 -11.31 -7.52
C ASP A 11 -7.68 -12.07 -8.31
N GLY A 12 -8.86 -11.46 -8.46
CA GLY A 12 -9.99 -12.06 -9.16
C GLY A 12 -10.73 -13.14 -8.37
N THR A 13 -10.50 -13.29 -7.05
CA THR A 13 -11.32 -14.18 -6.22
C THR A 13 -12.79 -13.77 -6.31
N ALA A 14 -13.61 -14.64 -6.91
CA ALA A 14 -15.02 -14.43 -7.17
C ALA A 14 -15.77 -15.78 -7.31
N PRO A 15 -17.08 -15.84 -7.01
CA PRO A 15 -17.85 -14.81 -6.32
C PRO A 15 -17.42 -14.73 -4.85
N LEU A 16 -17.33 -13.51 -4.31
CA LEU A 16 -17.07 -13.30 -2.90
C LEU A 16 -18.22 -12.52 -2.28
N TRP A 17 -18.75 -13.01 -1.16
CA TRP A 17 -19.81 -12.33 -0.42
C TRP A 17 -19.22 -11.52 0.73
N VAL A 18 -19.90 -10.44 1.13
CA VAL A 18 -19.49 -9.61 2.28
C VAL A 18 -19.25 -10.47 3.53
N THR A 19 -20.08 -11.47 3.78
CA THR A 19 -19.91 -12.36 4.95
C THR A 19 -18.64 -13.21 4.88
N ASP A 20 -18.22 -13.62 3.68
CA ASP A 20 -16.99 -14.41 3.51
C ASP A 20 -15.76 -13.51 3.65
N PHE A 21 -15.83 -12.30 3.08
CA PHE A 21 -14.82 -11.26 3.22
C PHE A 21 -14.61 -10.87 4.69
N GLU A 22 -15.69 -10.55 5.41
CA GLU A 22 -15.61 -10.15 6.82
C GLU A 22 -15.20 -11.31 7.75
N ALA A 23 -15.49 -12.55 7.39
CA ALA A 23 -15.05 -13.71 8.15
C ALA A 23 -13.52 -13.95 8.08
N ALA A 24 -12.84 -13.38 7.09
CA ALA A 24 -11.39 -13.45 6.96
C ALA A 24 -10.65 -12.52 7.96
N SER A 25 -11.33 -11.52 8.53
CA SER A 25 -10.76 -10.51 9.45
C SER A 25 -10.15 -11.00 10.77
N ALA A 26 -10.06 -12.32 11.00
CA ALA A 26 -9.67 -12.91 12.27
C ALA A 26 -8.18 -12.70 12.59
N GLY A 27 -7.82 -11.52 13.08
CA GLY A 27 -6.46 -11.16 13.50
C GLY A 27 -5.95 -9.86 12.90
N ASP A 28 -6.61 -9.36 11.86
CA ASP A 28 -6.21 -8.13 11.19
C ASP A 28 -6.59 -6.88 11.98
N PRO A 29 -5.74 -5.84 11.97
CA PRO A 29 -6.13 -4.55 12.48
C PRO A 29 -7.25 -3.97 11.62
N ALA A 30 -8.20 -3.26 12.22
CA ALA A 30 -9.10 -2.41 11.45
C ALA A 30 -8.25 -1.43 10.59
N PRO A 31 -8.68 -1.10 9.36
CA PRO A 31 -9.99 -1.39 8.75
C PRO A 31 -10.01 -2.63 7.81
N PHE A 32 -9.00 -3.50 7.88
CA PHE A 32 -8.84 -4.61 6.93
C PHE A 32 -9.89 -5.71 7.15
N ASN A 33 -10.35 -6.30 6.06
CA ASN A 33 -11.44 -7.29 6.01
C ASN A 33 -12.74 -6.80 6.67
N ILE A 34 -13.01 -5.49 6.59
CA ILE A 34 -14.30 -4.89 6.98
C ILE A 34 -14.93 -4.25 5.74
N PHE A 35 -16.20 -4.56 5.47
CA PHE A 35 -16.93 -3.92 4.38
C PHE A 35 -17.64 -2.65 4.88
N VAL A 36 -17.37 -1.52 4.22
CA VAL A 36 -17.90 -0.21 4.60
C VAL A 36 -18.70 0.36 3.45
N GLY A 37 -19.88 0.91 3.74
CA GLY A 37 -20.79 1.43 2.70
C GLY A 37 -21.86 0.43 2.31
N SER A 38 -22.72 0.81 1.36
CA SER A 38 -23.86 -0.02 0.96
C SER A 38 -24.53 0.47 -0.32
N ASP A 39 -24.78 -0.42 -1.28
CA ASP A 39 -25.47 -0.13 -2.53
C ASP A 39 -26.95 0.32 -2.38
N PRO A 40 -27.80 -0.33 -1.55
CA PRO A 40 -29.21 0.05 -1.43
C PRO A 40 -29.44 1.39 -0.73
N PHE A 41 -28.48 1.88 0.05
CA PHE A 41 -28.59 3.11 0.83
C PHE A 41 -27.72 4.23 0.25
N ARG A 42 -27.94 5.49 0.62
CA ARG A 42 -27.08 6.61 0.20
C ARG A 42 -25.80 6.67 1.04
N THR A 43 -25.10 5.55 1.14
CA THR A 43 -23.90 5.41 1.97
C THR A 43 -22.73 5.02 1.09
N PHE A 44 -21.67 5.80 1.16
CA PHE A 44 -20.42 5.56 0.47
C PHE A 44 -19.37 5.07 1.46
N GLY A 45 -18.69 3.99 1.11
CA GLY A 45 -17.61 3.45 1.91
C GLY A 45 -16.38 4.37 1.92
N SER A 46 -15.70 4.42 3.05
CA SER A 46 -14.47 5.17 3.23
C SER A 46 -13.55 4.40 4.17
N VAL A 47 -12.29 4.25 3.77
CA VAL A 47 -11.29 3.50 4.50
C VAL A 47 -10.00 4.32 4.56
N GLU A 48 -9.46 4.49 5.76
CA GLU A 48 -8.21 5.23 5.99
C GLU A 48 -7.29 4.42 6.91
N TYR A 49 -6.00 4.40 6.58
CA TYR A 49 -4.95 3.75 7.38
C TYR A 49 -3.58 4.36 7.06
N SER A 50 -2.55 3.97 7.80
CA SER A 50 -1.19 4.48 7.60
C SER A 50 -0.16 3.36 7.61
N HIS A 51 0.77 3.37 6.66
CA HIS A 51 2.01 2.61 6.72
C HIS A 51 3.05 3.40 7.54
N ALA A 52 3.67 2.75 8.52
CA ALA A 52 4.75 3.34 9.30
C ALA A 52 6.05 2.56 9.07
N PHE A 53 7.11 3.24 8.66
CA PHE A 53 8.36 2.59 8.26
C PHE A 53 9.60 3.41 8.64
N SER A 54 10.76 2.73 8.64
CA SER A 54 12.06 3.38 8.80
C SER A 54 12.87 3.26 7.52
N LEU A 55 13.35 4.39 7.02
CA LEU A 55 14.30 4.44 5.90
C LEU A 55 15.75 4.19 6.35
N ASN A 56 16.01 4.11 7.66
CA ASN A 56 17.34 3.89 8.25
C ASN A 56 18.42 4.86 7.73
N GLY A 57 18.04 6.13 7.50
CA GLY A 57 18.93 7.16 6.98
C GLY A 57 19.21 7.11 5.47
N ALA A 58 18.59 6.17 4.75
CA ALA A 58 18.63 6.13 3.29
C ALA A 58 17.55 7.03 2.67
N ALA A 59 17.78 7.52 1.46
CA ALA A 59 16.76 8.21 0.68
C ALA A 59 15.92 7.21 -0.12
N PRO A 60 14.58 7.37 -0.20
CA PRO A 60 13.75 6.56 -1.08
C PRO A 60 14.03 6.92 -2.54
N VAL A 61 14.12 5.90 -3.40
CA VAL A 61 14.39 6.04 -4.84
C VAL A 61 13.13 5.80 -5.67
N SER A 62 12.34 4.82 -5.24
CA SER A 62 11.06 4.47 -5.86
C SER A 62 10.22 3.75 -4.82
N ALA A 63 8.90 3.88 -4.90
CA ALA A 63 8.00 3.08 -4.11
C ALA A 63 6.74 2.71 -4.88
N SER A 64 6.11 1.62 -4.43
CA SER A 64 4.80 1.20 -4.90
C SER A 64 4.00 0.66 -3.73
N ILE A 65 2.69 0.84 -3.80
CA ILE A 65 1.74 0.24 -2.88
C ILE A 65 0.87 -0.73 -3.66
N GLU A 66 0.72 -1.95 -3.15
CA GLU A 66 -0.18 -2.97 -3.64
C GLU A 66 -1.36 -3.08 -2.67
N ILE A 67 -2.58 -3.03 -3.20
CA ILE A 67 -3.80 -3.02 -2.39
C ILE A 67 -4.74 -4.10 -2.94
N GLY A 68 -5.35 -4.88 -2.07
CA GLY A 68 -6.48 -5.74 -2.40
C GLY A 68 -7.79 -5.04 -2.05
N ILE A 69 -8.59 -4.68 -3.06
CA ILE A 69 -9.90 -4.04 -2.84
C ILE A 69 -11.01 -5.00 -3.21
N PHE A 70 -11.94 -5.20 -2.27
CA PHE A 70 -13.17 -5.94 -2.48
C PHE A 70 -14.29 -4.98 -2.90
N ASP A 71 -14.87 -5.29 -4.06
CA ASP A 71 -16.20 -4.83 -4.48
C ASP A 71 -16.47 -3.34 -4.34
N HIS A 72 -15.74 -2.52 -5.10
CA HIS A 72 -16.17 -1.18 -5.45
C HIS A 72 -16.90 -1.24 -6.78
N ASP A 73 -18.08 -0.62 -6.91
CA ASP A 73 -18.97 -0.74 -8.08
C ASP A 73 -18.33 -0.26 -9.41
N SER A 74 -17.35 -0.94 -9.99
CA SER A 74 -16.72 -0.58 -11.26
C SER A 74 -16.62 -1.79 -12.19
N PRO A 75 -17.75 -2.32 -12.68
CA PRO A 75 -17.77 -3.57 -13.44
C PRO A 75 -16.89 -3.54 -14.69
N ALA A 76 -16.16 -4.63 -14.94
CA ALA A 76 -15.23 -4.73 -16.08
C ALA A 76 -15.87 -4.52 -17.46
N PHE A 77 -17.16 -4.84 -17.62
CA PHE A 77 -17.90 -4.65 -18.88
C PHE A 77 -18.42 -3.22 -19.09
N ASN A 78 -18.40 -2.39 -18.04
CA ASN A 78 -18.75 -0.97 -18.09
C ASN A 78 -17.88 -0.22 -17.05
N PRO A 79 -16.57 -0.11 -17.30
CA PRO A 79 -15.63 0.43 -16.33
C PRO A 79 -15.95 1.91 -16.10
N VAL A 80 -16.24 2.25 -14.85
CA VAL A 80 -16.60 3.58 -14.43
C VAL A 80 -15.82 3.94 -13.19
N ASP A 81 -15.54 5.22 -13.06
CA ASP A 81 -14.78 5.74 -11.96
C ASP A 81 -15.65 5.83 -10.71
N THR A 82 -15.29 5.06 -9.69
CA THR A 82 -16.08 4.95 -8.45
C THR A 82 -15.24 5.02 -7.18
N LEU A 83 -13.92 5.17 -7.30
CA LEU A 83 -12.99 5.29 -6.20
C LEU A 83 -12.06 6.47 -6.37
N ASP A 84 -11.91 7.24 -5.30
CA ASP A 84 -10.76 8.12 -5.12
C ASP A 84 -9.78 7.46 -4.14
N ILE A 85 -8.49 7.52 -4.48
CA ILE A 85 -7.40 7.11 -3.57
C ILE A 85 -6.51 8.31 -3.30
N TYR A 86 -6.17 8.51 -2.04
CA TYR A 86 -5.30 9.59 -1.58
C TYR A 86 -4.06 9.02 -0.90
N PHE A 87 -2.91 9.63 -1.16
CA PHE A 87 -1.69 9.45 -0.38
C PHE A 87 -1.32 10.78 0.27
N ASP A 88 -1.24 10.81 1.60
CA ASP A 88 -1.01 12.02 2.40
C ASP A 88 -1.92 13.21 2.00
N GLY A 89 -3.18 12.90 1.73
CA GLY A 89 -4.18 13.88 1.28
C GLY A 89 -4.04 14.34 -0.19
N ILE A 90 -3.11 13.77 -0.97
CA ILE A 90 -2.97 14.02 -2.41
C ILE A 90 -3.74 12.97 -3.20
N LEU A 91 -4.68 13.40 -4.04
CA LEU A 91 -5.43 12.52 -4.95
C LEU A 91 -4.49 11.83 -5.95
N GLN A 92 -4.65 10.52 -6.07
CA GLN A 92 -3.88 9.66 -6.96
C GLN A 92 -4.64 9.38 -8.26
N ASP A 93 -3.94 8.84 -9.25
CA ASP A 93 -4.53 8.42 -10.53
C ASP A 93 -5.49 7.22 -10.35
N ASP A 94 -6.78 7.48 -10.51
CA ASP A 94 -7.87 6.49 -10.38
C ASP A 94 -7.92 5.48 -11.54
N THR A 95 -7.21 5.71 -12.65
CA THR A 95 -7.31 4.85 -13.84
C THR A 95 -6.84 3.43 -13.56
N VAL A 96 -5.96 3.28 -12.57
CA VAL A 96 -5.51 1.98 -12.06
C VAL A 96 -6.67 1.17 -11.48
N TRP A 97 -7.77 1.79 -11.04
CA TRP A 97 -8.90 1.09 -10.40
C TRP A 97 -10.15 1.03 -11.28
N ARG A 98 -10.17 1.73 -12.41
CA ARG A 98 -11.26 1.57 -13.37
C ARG A 98 -11.32 0.11 -13.85
N GLY A 99 -12.53 -0.44 -13.80
CA GLY A 99 -12.81 -1.84 -14.12
C GLY A 99 -12.31 -2.86 -13.08
N ALA A 100 -11.85 -2.43 -11.90
CA ALA A 100 -11.48 -3.34 -10.81
C ALA A 100 -12.77 -3.70 -10.04
N SER A 101 -13.13 -4.98 -10.04
CA SER A 101 -14.37 -5.52 -9.46
C SER A 101 -15.70 -4.89 -9.94
N GLY A 102 -16.76 -5.69 -10.04
CA GLY A 102 -18.10 -5.14 -10.09
C GLY A 102 -19.05 -6.05 -9.35
N ALA A 103 -20.20 -5.53 -8.93
CA ALA A 103 -21.20 -6.26 -8.14
C ALA A 103 -21.64 -7.64 -8.70
N LEU A 104 -21.31 -7.98 -9.97
CA LEU A 104 -21.74 -9.22 -10.63
C LEU A 104 -20.63 -9.84 -11.50
N PRO A 105 -19.83 -10.79 -10.98
CA PRO A 105 -19.73 -11.18 -9.58
C PRO A 105 -18.80 -10.24 -8.78
N SER A 106 -19.19 -9.91 -7.55
CA SER A 106 -18.32 -9.24 -6.57
C SER A 106 -17.00 -10.00 -6.42
N ALA A 107 -15.89 -9.27 -6.47
CA ALA A 107 -14.54 -9.84 -6.49
C ALA A 107 -13.55 -8.99 -5.71
N VAL A 108 -12.49 -9.62 -5.23
CA VAL A 108 -11.27 -8.89 -4.82
C VAL A 108 -10.44 -8.63 -6.06
N THR A 109 -9.98 -7.39 -6.19
CA THR A 109 -9.00 -6.99 -7.21
C THR A 109 -7.73 -6.49 -6.53
N VAL A 110 -6.59 -7.06 -6.92
CA VAL A 110 -5.28 -6.69 -6.39
C VAL A 110 -4.53 -5.87 -7.44
N ARG A 111 -4.21 -4.62 -7.13
CA ARG A 111 -3.47 -3.74 -8.03
C ARG A 111 -2.39 -2.96 -7.30
N SER A 112 -1.38 -2.57 -8.08
CA SER A 112 -0.24 -1.77 -7.60
C SER A 112 -0.28 -0.37 -8.18
N MET A 113 0.06 0.62 -7.34
CA MET A 113 0.21 2.02 -7.72
C MET A 113 1.60 2.53 -7.38
N PHE A 114 2.09 3.48 -8.18
CA PHE A 114 3.30 4.22 -7.86
C PHE A 114 3.06 5.13 -6.65
N VAL A 115 4.04 5.22 -5.75
CA VAL A 115 4.06 6.19 -4.66
C VAL A 115 5.24 7.14 -4.89
N ASP A 116 4.96 8.44 -4.90
CA ASP A 116 6.00 9.46 -5.01
C ASP A 116 6.97 9.35 -3.80
N PRO A 117 8.27 9.12 -4.03
CA PRO A 117 9.26 9.07 -2.95
C PRO A 117 9.28 10.31 -2.04
N ALA A 118 8.80 11.46 -2.50
CA ALA A 118 8.70 12.68 -1.70
C ALA A 118 7.74 12.54 -0.50
N LEU A 119 6.69 11.72 -0.65
CA LEU A 119 5.71 11.44 0.40
C LEU A 119 6.31 10.63 1.56
N LEU A 120 7.35 9.84 1.29
CA LEU A 120 7.88 8.88 2.25
C LEU A 120 8.91 9.46 3.23
N SER A 121 9.14 10.76 3.19
CA SER A 121 10.27 11.40 3.86
C SER A 121 10.14 11.51 5.38
N ASP A 122 8.91 11.47 5.90
CA ASP A 122 8.60 11.53 7.32
C ASP A 122 8.49 10.14 7.99
N GLY A 123 8.61 9.07 7.19
CA GLY A 123 8.51 7.69 7.66
C GLY A 123 7.07 7.18 7.80
N VAL A 124 6.09 7.92 7.30
CA VAL A 124 4.69 7.51 7.27
C VAL A 124 4.17 7.67 5.83
N LEU A 125 3.17 6.86 5.48
CA LEU A 125 2.35 7.07 4.29
C LEU A 125 0.90 6.87 4.70
N GLU A 126 0.12 7.93 4.72
CA GLU A 126 -1.32 7.88 4.95
C GLU A 126 -2.02 7.50 3.65
N VAL A 127 -2.95 6.54 3.73
CA VAL A 127 -3.71 6.04 2.59
C VAL A 127 -5.19 6.22 2.90
N GLY A 128 -5.89 6.93 2.02
CA GLY A 128 -7.34 7.08 2.06
C GLY A 128 -7.97 6.51 0.80
N ILE A 129 -9.03 5.70 0.93
CA ILE A 129 -9.77 5.09 -0.16
C ILE A 129 -11.25 5.41 0.04
N PHE A 130 -11.87 6.04 -0.95
CA PHE A 130 -13.23 6.54 -0.84
C PHE A 130 -14.06 6.08 -2.03
N ALA A 131 -15.21 5.46 -1.76
CA ALA A 131 -16.24 5.32 -2.77
C ALA A 131 -16.85 6.69 -3.07
N VAL A 132 -16.84 7.12 -4.32
CA VAL A 132 -17.29 8.47 -4.72
C VAL A 132 -18.47 8.46 -5.69
N ALA A 133 -18.72 7.33 -6.33
CA ALA A 133 -19.83 7.16 -7.25
C ALA A 133 -20.34 5.71 -7.25
N THR A 134 -21.52 5.52 -7.84
CA THR A 134 -22.14 4.21 -8.05
C THR A 134 -21.83 3.74 -9.47
N GLY A 135 -21.46 2.48 -9.63
CA GLY A 135 -21.24 1.89 -10.96
C GLY A 135 -22.51 1.64 -11.75
N ASP A 136 -23.59 1.43 -11.02
CA ASP A 136 -24.92 1.18 -11.54
C ASP A 136 -25.90 2.25 -11.04
N ARG A 137 -26.63 2.86 -11.97
CA ARG A 137 -27.63 3.91 -11.68
C ARG A 137 -28.81 3.41 -10.82
N ARG A 138 -28.96 2.09 -10.66
CA ARG A 138 -29.96 1.48 -9.77
C ARG A 138 -29.57 1.60 -8.30
N PHE A 139 -28.28 1.70 -8.01
CA PHE A 139 -27.76 1.86 -6.65
C PHE A 139 -27.70 3.33 -6.24
N ARG A 140 -27.68 3.56 -4.93
CA ARG A 140 -27.69 4.90 -4.34
C ARG A 140 -26.45 5.19 -3.49
N GLY A 141 -25.64 4.17 -3.26
CA GLY A 141 -24.37 4.19 -2.57
C GLY A 141 -23.46 3.14 -3.21
N ASN A 142 -22.29 2.97 -2.61
CA ASN A 142 -21.25 2.06 -3.09
C ASN A 142 -20.44 1.63 -1.86
N GLY A 143 -20.31 0.32 -1.68
CA GLY A 143 -19.49 -0.25 -0.62
C GLY A 143 -18.05 -0.50 -1.08
N ILE A 144 -17.14 -0.65 -0.12
CA ILE A 144 -15.77 -1.08 -0.35
C ILE A 144 -15.29 -1.93 0.82
N GLY A 145 -14.45 -2.91 0.53
CA GLY A 145 -13.61 -3.58 1.53
C GLY A 145 -12.14 -3.51 1.12
N VAL A 146 -11.23 -3.51 2.09
CA VAL A 146 -9.78 -3.63 1.84
C VAL A 146 -9.29 -4.92 2.49
N ASP A 147 -8.75 -5.84 1.69
CA ASP A 147 -8.18 -7.12 2.15
C ASP A 147 -6.83 -6.87 2.83
N PHE A 148 -5.88 -6.34 2.06
CA PHE A 148 -4.55 -5.99 2.55
C PHE A 148 -4.01 -4.74 1.85
N SER A 149 -2.96 -4.19 2.44
CA SER A 149 -2.11 -3.18 1.80
C SER A 149 -0.63 -3.48 2.05
N LYS A 150 0.17 -3.34 1.00
CA LYS A 150 1.60 -3.64 1.01
C LYS A 150 2.40 -2.53 0.36
N LEU A 151 3.21 -1.85 1.17
CA LEU A 151 4.12 -0.80 0.74
C LEU A 151 5.53 -1.37 0.50
N THR A 152 6.02 -1.20 -0.73
CA THR A 152 7.40 -1.56 -1.11
C THR A 152 8.18 -0.29 -1.42
N ILE A 153 9.29 -0.09 -0.71
CA ILE A 153 10.18 1.07 -0.86
C ILE A 153 11.56 0.56 -1.24
N ASN A 154 12.10 1.06 -2.34
CA ASN A 154 13.51 0.88 -2.70
C ASN A 154 14.28 2.12 -2.27
N THR A 155 15.38 1.93 -1.54
CA THR A 155 16.22 3.02 -1.05
C THR A 155 17.59 3.02 -1.72
N ALA A 156 18.22 4.20 -1.76
CA ALA A 156 19.59 4.33 -2.20
C ALA A 156 20.53 3.71 -1.15
N ALA A 157 21.66 3.14 -1.60
CA ALA A 157 22.68 2.69 -0.67
C ALA A 157 23.20 3.87 0.15
N VAL A 158 23.21 3.74 1.48
CA VAL A 158 23.83 4.73 2.37
C VAL A 158 25.34 4.66 2.18
N PRO A 159 26.01 5.73 1.71
CA PRO A 159 27.47 5.73 1.59
C PRO A 159 28.09 5.52 2.97
N LEU A 160 29.08 4.62 3.07
CA LEU A 160 29.87 4.48 4.29
C LEU A 160 30.42 5.86 4.68
N PRO A 161 30.38 6.25 5.97
CA PRO A 161 30.94 7.52 6.39
C PRO A 161 32.41 7.58 5.96
N ALA A 162 32.83 8.72 5.39
CA ALA A 162 34.17 8.92 4.83
C ALA A 162 35.33 8.59 5.79
N GLY A 163 35.05 8.48 7.09
CA GLY A 163 35.99 8.04 8.13
C GLY A 163 36.28 6.54 8.19
N ALA A 164 35.42 5.67 7.65
CA ALA A 164 35.62 4.22 7.68
C ALA A 164 36.92 3.76 6.96
N PRO A 165 37.23 4.21 5.73
CA PRO A 165 38.52 3.90 5.10
C PRO A 165 39.72 4.55 5.82
N LEU A 166 39.53 5.70 6.47
CA LEU A 166 40.59 6.36 7.26
C LEU A 166 40.94 5.57 8.53
N LEU A 167 39.95 4.97 9.19
CA LEU A 167 40.18 4.14 10.38
C LEU A 167 40.95 2.85 10.03
N ILE A 168 40.59 2.21 8.92
CA ILE A 168 41.27 1.01 8.42
C ILE A 168 42.70 1.35 7.98
N GLY A 169 42.89 2.48 7.29
CA GLY A 169 44.20 2.97 6.88
C GLY A 169 45.11 3.31 8.08
N ALA A 170 44.57 3.96 9.11
CA ALA A 170 45.31 4.31 10.33
C ALA A 170 45.74 3.07 11.13
N LEU A 171 44.87 2.07 11.26
CA LEU A 171 45.20 0.80 11.93
C LEU A 171 46.24 0.00 11.13
N GLY A 172 46.15 -0.01 9.81
CA GLY A 172 47.14 -0.64 8.93
C GLY A 172 48.53 0.00 9.03
N LEU A 173 48.60 1.33 9.07
CA LEU A 173 49.84 2.09 9.26
C LEU A 173 50.47 1.84 10.64
N LEU A 174 49.67 1.81 11.71
CA LEU A 174 50.14 1.50 13.07
C LEU A 174 50.70 0.08 13.18
N GLY A 175 50.06 -0.90 12.54
CA GLY A 175 50.56 -2.27 12.47
C GLY A 175 51.89 -2.40 11.72
N PHE A 176 52.03 -1.68 10.60
CA PHE A 176 53.25 -1.71 9.78
C PHE A 176 54.44 -1.03 10.47
N VAL A 177 54.23 0.11 11.13
CA VAL A 177 55.26 0.83 11.88
C VAL A 177 55.74 0.01 13.09
N ARG A 178 54.84 -0.71 13.77
CA ARG A 178 55.20 -1.59 14.90
C ARG A 178 56.04 -2.80 14.46
N LYS A 179 55.78 -3.35 13.27
CA LYS A 179 56.56 -4.47 12.71
C LYS A 179 57.99 -4.07 12.33
N ARG A 180 58.20 -2.84 11.84
CA ARG A 180 59.54 -2.32 11.50
C ARG A 180 60.43 -1.98 12.70
N ARG A 181 59.87 -1.76 13.89
CA ARG A 181 60.65 -1.44 15.12
C ARG A 181 61.08 -2.65 15.94
N ARG A 182 60.66 -3.86 15.56
CA ARG A 182 60.97 -5.13 16.26
C ARG A 182 61.80 -6.11 15.41
N GLY A 183 62.29 -5.67 14.25
CA GLY A 183 63.22 -6.41 13.40
C GLY A 183 64.61 -5.82 13.46
#